data_AF-A0A1G3UYP5-F1
#
_entry.id   AF-A0A1G3UYP5-F1
#
_cell.length_a   1.000
_cell.length_b   1.000
_cell.length_c   1.000
_cell.angle_alpha   90.00
_cell.angle_beta   90.00
_cell.angle_gamma   90.00
#
_symmetry.space_group_name_H-M   'P 1'
#
loop_
_entity.id
_entity.type
_entity.pdbx_description
1 polymer ?
#
loop_
_entity_poly.entity_id
_entity_poly.type
_entity_poly.pdbx_seq_one_letter_code
_entity_poly.pdbx_strand_id
1 'polypeptide(L)'
;IPSCKRAIMIKYLLIFILPLALYASKILSYNIYDRTDRVDVMITFDTPYDGVIKQRVGDSSISIKLQNASIESSKIKQLTSKYIKSITITPMQDYTEIVAEVPPSVTLQASKTSDAYGLRLRFATTSLPTANTQETKEVQAPSLNSLPTKKDDDISASYYIVVTILILGIITLFYIKKRVSTNTQNRKEPPSWLFKGDKESPNNEQIIENFNLDSK
;
A
#
# COMPACT_ATOMS: atom_id res chain seq x y z
N ILE A 1 19.28 13.68 29.54
CA ILE A 1 17.98 13.03 29.21
C ILE A 1 17.67 13.21 27.71
N PRO A 2 18.21 12.40 26.76
CA PRO A 2 17.77 12.48 25.36
C PRO A 2 17.23 11.17 24.76
N SER A 3 17.19 10.07 25.52
CA SER A 3 16.78 8.76 24.97
C SER A 3 15.28 8.69 24.62
N CYS A 4 14.42 9.35 25.40
CA CYS A 4 12.97 9.23 25.27
C CYS A 4 12.39 9.86 23.97
N LYS A 5 13.02 10.92 23.43
CA LYS A 5 12.52 11.59 22.21
C LYS A 5 12.84 10.85 20.91
N ARG A 6 13.93 10.08 20.87
CA ARG A 6 14.31 9.27 19.69
C ARG A 6 13.38 8.08 19.49
N ALA A 7 12.99 7.42 20.59
CA ALA A 7 12.02 6.31 20.54
C ALA A 7 10.65 6.76 20.02
N ILE A 8 10.23 7.98 20.35
CA ILE A 8 8.95 8.56 19.89
C ILE A 8 8.97 8.84 18.37
N MET A 9 10.06 9.38 17.80
CA MET A 9 10.14 9.60 16.35
C MET A 9 10.25 8.29 15.54
N ILE A 10 10.98 7.29 16.04
CA ILE A 10 11.06 5.96 15.41
C ILE A 10 9.70 5.25 15.44
N LYS A 11 8.92 5.42 16.51
CA LYS A 11 7.56 4.88 16.63
C LYS A 11 6.58 5.46 15.60
N TYR A 12 6.66 6.75 15.30
CA TYR A 12 5.84 7.36 14.25
C TYR A 12 6.33 7.01 12.83
N LEU A 13 7.63 6.78 12.65
CA LEU A 13 8.20 6.34 11.38
C LEU A 13 7.72 4.93 10.99
N LEU A 14 7.65 4.00 11.95
CA LEU A 14 7.15 2.64 11.71
C LEU A 14 5.67 2.61 11.29
N ILE A 15 4.84 3.51 11.84
CA ILE A 15 3.43 3.66 11.44
C ILE A 15 3.30 4.13 9.99
N PHE A 16 4.22 4.97 9.51
CA PHE A 16 4.20 5.45 8.13
C PHE A 16 4.67 4.39 7.11
N ILE A 17 5.47 3.42 7.53
CA ILE A 17 5.98 2.33 6.67
C ILE A 17 4.97 1.17 6.57
N LEU A 18 4.06 1.04 7.53
CA LEU A 18 3.08 -0.05 7.59
C LEU A 18 2.22 -0.27 6.32
N PRO A 19 1.69 0.75 5.61
CA PRO A 19 0.89 0.51 4.41
C PRO A 19 1.70 -0.03 3.23
N LEU A 20 3.03 0.11 3.24
CA LEU A 20 3.90 -0.44 2.20
C LEU A 20 4.14 -1.95 2.34
N ALA A 21 3.68 -2.57 3.44
CA ALA A 21 3.89 -3.99 3.71
C ALA A 21 2.72 -4.90 3.26
N LEU A 22 1.65 -4.35 2.69
CA LEU A 22 0.37 -5.06 2.47
C LEU A 22 -0.02 -5.22 0.99
N TYR A 23 0.95 -5.32 0.08
CA TYR A 23 0.68 -5.42 -1.37
C TYR A 23 0.33 -6.83 -1.87
N ALA A 24 -0.20 -7.71 -1.02
CA ALA A 24 -0.59 -9.06 -1.44
C ALA A 24 -2.12 -9.15 -1.56
N SER A 25 -2.63 -9.55 -2.73
CA SER A 25 -4.05 -9.81 -2.93
C SER A 25 -4.48 -11.06 -2.16
N LYS A 26 -5.50 -10.94 -1.32
CA LYS A 26 -6.01 -12.06 -0.53
C LYS A 26 -7.02 -12.86 -1.34
N ILE A 27 -6.80 -14.16 -1.44
CA ILE A 27 -7.75 -15.11 -2.02
C ILE A 27 -8.93 -15.26 -1.06
N LEU A 28 -10.12 -14.89 -1.54
CA LEU A 28 -11.38 -14.98 -0.80
C LEU A 28 -12.06 -16.33 -0.99
N SER A 29 -12.12 -16.80 -2.24
CA SER A 29 -12.74 -18.09 -2.56
C SER A 29 -12.11 -18.73 -3.78
N TYR A 30 -12.29 -20.05 -3.87
CA TYR A 30 -11.94 -20.86 -5.02
C TYR A 30 -13.14 -21.74 -5.35
N ASN A 31 -13.66 -21.61 -6.57
CA ASN A 31 -14.76 -22.41 -7.08
C ASN A 31 -14.25 -23.31 -8.19
N ILE A 32 -14.63 -24.57 -8.17
CA ILE A 32 -14.23 -25.54 -9.19
C ILE A 32 -15.45 -25.94 -10.00
N TYR A 33 -15.38 -25.76 -11.31
CA TYR A 33 -16.40 -26.14 -12.26
C TYR A 33 -15.90 -27.30 -13.08
N ASP A 34 -16.36 -28.50 -12.75
CA ASP A 34 -16.12 -29.70 -13.55
C ASP A 34 -17.09 -29.71 -14.73
N ARG A 35 -16.55 -29.65 -15.94
CA ARG A 35 -17.31 -29.67 -17.19
C ARG A 35 -16.89 -30.90 -18.00
N THR A 36 -17.68 -31.23 -19.01
CA THR A 36 -17.43 -32.41 -19.86
C THR A 36 -16.07 -32.39 -20.54
N ASP A 37 -15.61 -31.22 -20.97
CA ASP A 37 -14.41 -30.99 -21.80
C ASP A 37 -13.24 -30.32 -21.05
N ARG A 38 -13.44 -29.88 -19.79
CA ARG A 38 -12.43 -29.16 -19.00
C ARG A 38 -12.81 -29.06 -17.52
N VAL A 39 -11.86 -28.64 -16.69
CA VAL A 39 -12.11 -28.12 -15.35
C VAL A 39 -11.66 -26.66 -15.29
N ASP A 40 -12.56 -25.77 -14.89
CA ASP A 40 -12.24 -24.36 -14.63
C ASP A 40 -12.19 -24.14 -13.11
N VAL A 41 -11.04 -23.74 -12.58
CA VAL A 41 -10.88 -23.28 -11.20
C VAL A 41 -10.90 -21.76 -11.21
N MET A 42 -11.93 -21.16 -10.62
CA MET A 42 -12.09 -19.71 -10.48
C MET A 42 -11.66 -19.28 -9.08
N ILE A 43 -10.59 -18.51 -9.01
CA ILE A 43 -10.08 -17.89 -7.79
C ILE A 43 -10.59 -16.45 -7.77
N THR A 44 -11.06 -16.00 -6.61
CA THR A 44 -11.48 -14.61 -6.41
C THR A 44 -10.61 -13.96 -5.34
N PHE A 45 -10.28 -12.70 -5.54
CA PHE A 45 -9.42 -11.91 -4.67
C PHE A 45 -10.21 -10.76 -4.03
N ASP A 46 -9.73 -10.25 -2.90
CA ASP A 46 -10.26 -9.07 -2.22
C ASP A 46 -9.89 -7.75 -2.92
N THR A 47 -8.80 -7.76 -3.67
CA THR A 47 -8.20 -6.65 -4.40
C THR A 47 -7.82 -7.12 -5.80
N PRO A 48 -7.73 -6.22 -6.79
CA PRO A 48 -7.29 -6.59 -8.14
C PRO A 48 -5.94 -7.29 -8.08
N TYR A 49 -5.85 -8.49 -8.64
CA TYR A 49 -4.62 -9.27 -8.63
C TYR A 49 -3.67 -8.81 -9.73
N ASP A 50 -2.61 -8.12 -9.34
CA ASP A 50 -1.55 -7.61 -10.21
C ASP A 50 -0.28 -8.49 -10.22
N GLY A 51 -0.24 -9.50 -9.35
CA GLY A 51 0.91 -10.40 -9.20
C GLY A 51 1.25 -11.25 -10.42
N VAL A 52 2.48 -11.80 -10.38
CA VAL A 52 3.04 -12.66 -11.44
C VAL A 52 2.60 -14.11 -11.22
N ILE A 53 2.12 -14.75 -12.30
CA ILE A 53 1.74 -16.16 -12.30
C ILE A 53 2.89 -16.97 -12.89
N LYS A 54 3.50 -17.86 -12.08
CA LYS A 54 4.53 -18.80 -12.56
C LYS A 54 3.94 -20.19 -12.59
N GLN A 55 4.22 -20.96 -13.64
CA GLN A 55 3.76 -22.33 -13.77
C GLN A 55 4.93 -23.29 -13.97
N ARG A 56 4.78 -24.52 -13.46
CA ARG A 56 5.65 -25.66 -13.71
C ARG A 56 4.78 -26.87 -14.03
N VAL A 57 4.96 -27.41 -15.21
CA VAL A 57 4.29 -28.62 -15.67
C VAL A 57 5.20 -29.80 -15.41
N GLY A 58 4.70 -30.84 -14.73
CA GLY A 58 5.33 -32.14 -14.58
C GLY A 58 4.42 -33.24 -15.12
N ASP A 59 4.86 -34.50 -14.99
CA ASP A 59 4.17 -35.64 -15.62
C ASP A 59 2.80 -35.95 -15.00
N SER A 60 2.68 -35.78 -13.68
CA SER A 60 1.47 -36.11 -12.90
C SER A 60 0.89 -34.92 -12.14
N SER A 61 1.50 -33.75 -12.28
CA SER A 61 1.08 -32.56 -11.56
C SER A 61 1.47 -31.27 -12.28
N ILE A 62 0.67 -30.23 -12.05
CA ILE A 62 0.97 -28.86 -12.46
C ILE A 62 1.03 -28.01 -11.18
N SER A 63 2.17 -27.35 -10.96
CA SER A 63 2.36 -26.36 -9.89
C SER A 63 2.21 -24.95 -10.46
N ILE A 64 1.37 -24.14 -9.81
CA ILE A 64 1.15 -22.72 -10.09
C ILE A 64 1.56 -21.93 -8.86
N LYS A 65 2.41 -20.92 -9.03
CA LYS A 65 2.78 -19.97 -7.99
C LYS A 65 2.17 -18.61 -8.30
N LEU A 66 1.29 -18.15 -7.43
CA LEU A 66 0.67 -16.84 -7.48
C LEU A 66 1.45 -15.88 -6.59
N GLN A 67 2.38 -15.12 -7.18
CA GLN A 67 3.19 -14.14 -6.45
C GLN A 67 2.32 -13.00 -5.92
N ASN A 68 2.60 -12.50 -4.72
CA ASN A 68 1.77 -11.47 -4.08
C ASN A 68 0.30 -11.89 -3.93
N ALA A 69 0.04 -13.19 -3.79
CA ALA A 69 -1.27 -13.70 -3.41
C ALA A 69 -1.16 -14.45 -2.08
N SER A 70 -2.12 -14.22 -1.19
CA SER A 70 -2.18 -14.88 0.12
C SER A 70 -3.52 -15.59 0.32
N ILE A 71 -3.54 -16.67 1.10
CA ILE A 71 -4.75 -17.37 1.53
C ILE A 71 -4.64 -17.67 3.02
N GLU A 72 -5.76 -17.65 3.74
CA GLU A 72 -5.77 -17.79 5.20
C GLU A 72 -5.21 -19.12 5.70
N SER A 73 -5.41 -20.19 4.95
CA SER A 73 -4.98 -21.54 5.33
C SER A 73 -4.90 -22.47 4.13
N SER A 74 -4.13 -23.55 4.27
CA SER A 74 -4.04 -24.58 3.24
C SER A 74 -5.40 -25.24 3.01
N LYS A 75 -5.76 -25.46 1.74
CA LYS A 75 -7.01 -26.10 1.29
C LYS A 75 -6.69 -27.25 0.37
N ILE A 76 -7.37 -28.37 0.54
CA ILE A 76 -7.24 -29.55 -0.31
C ILE A 76 -8.63 -29.96 -0.78
N LYS A 77 -8.79 -30.20 -2.08
CA LYS A 77 -10.04 -30.68 -2.67
C LYS A 77 -9.76 -31.86 -3.58
N GLN A 78 -10.43 -32.97 -3.30
CA GLN A 78 -10.47 -34.15 -4.15
C GLN A 78 -11.62 -34.02 -5.15
N LEU A 79 -11.40 -34.47 -6.38
CA LEU A 79 -12.34 -34.40 -7.49
C LEU A 79 -12.44 -35.76 -8.19
N THR A 80 -13.62 -36.05 -8.74
CA THR A 80 -13.86 -37.24 -9.58
C THR A 80 -13.62 -36.94 -11.07
N SER A 81 -12.93 -35.83 -11.38
CA SER A 81 -12.76 -35.36 -12.75
C SER A 81 -11.64 -36.11 -13.46
N LYS A 82 -11.79 -36.30 -14.78
CA LYS A 82 -10.74 -36.85 -15.64
C LYS A 82 -9.58 -35.88 -15.92
N TYR A 83 -9.75 -34.59 -15.59
CA TYR A 83 -8.74 -33.56 -15.84
C TYR A 83 -7.92 -33.21 -14.60
N ILE A 84 -8.54 -33.26 -13.42
CA ILE A 84 -7.90 -32.99 -12.13
C ILE A 84 -8.41 -34.03 -11.14
N LYS A 85 -7.49 -34.76 -10.49
CA LYS A 85 -7.82 -35.68 -9.40
C LYS A 85 -7.90 -34.94 -8.07
N SER A 86 -6.93 -34.08 -7.82
CA SER A 86 -6.83 -33.31 -6.58
C SER A 86 -6.25 -31.93 -6.85
N ILE A 87 -6.64 -30.96 -6.02
CA ILE A 87 -6.03 -29.64 -6.00
C ILE A 87 -5.73 -29.23 -4.57
N THR A 88 -4.52 -28.75 -4.36
CA THR A 88 -4.03 -28.23 -3.09
C THR A 88 -3.64 -26.78 -3.26
N ILE A 89 -4.14 -25.90 -2.40
CA ILE A 89 -3.82 -24.47 -2.37
C ILE A 89 -3.14 -24.21 -1.02
N THR A 90 -1.88 -23.83 -1.02
CA THR A 90 -1.06 -23.68 0.18
C THR A 90 -0.48 -22.27 0.26
N PRO A 91 -0.67 -21.57 1.39
CA PRO A 91 0.00 -20.30 1.61
C PRO A 91 1.50 -20.51 1.79
N MET A 92 2.30 -19.73 1.08
CA MET A 92 3.74 -19.60 1.27
C MET A 92 4.05 -18.18 1.73
N GLN A 93 5.33 -17.85 1.97
CA GLN A 93 5.71 -16.55 2.50
C GLN A 93 5.34 -15.38 1.56
N ASP A 94 5.72 -15.48 0.27
CA ASP A 94 5.55 -14.38 -0.71
C ASP A 94 4.59 -14.75 -1.86
N TYR A 95 4.01 -15.93 -1.81
CA TYR A 95 3.14 -16.44 -2.86
C TYR A 95 2.17 -17.48 -2.31
N THR A 96 1.11 -17.76 -3.08
CA THR A 96 0.27 -18.94 -2.85
C THR A 96 0.64 -20.01 -3.88
N GLU A 97 0.93 -21.21 -3.41
CA GLU A 97 1.20 -22.36 -4.27
C GLU A 97 -0.07 -23.16 -4.51
N ILE A 98 -0.35 -23.48 -5.77
CA ILE A 98 -1.45 -24.33 -6.17
C ILE A 98 -0.86 -25.53 -6.88
N VAL A 99 -1.10 -26.72 -6.36
CA VAL A 99 -0.67 -27.98 -6.97
C VAL A 99 -1.90 -28.75 -7.38
N ALA A 100 -2.06 -28.96 -8.69
CA ALA A 100 -3.10 -29.80 -9.25
C ALA A 100 -2.49 -31.15 -9.67
N GLU A 101 -3.05 -32.25 -9.20
CA GLU A 101 -2.73 -33.59 -9.70
C GLU A 101 -3.53 -33.86 -10.96
N VAL A 102 -2.82 -34.02 -12.08
CA VAL A 102 -3.42 -34.08 -13.41
C VAL A 102 -2.79 -35.21 -14.24
N PRO A 103 -3.52 -35.80 -15.20
CA PRO A 103 -2.92 -36.68 -16.20
C PRO A 103 -1.96 -35.92 -17.13
N PRO A 104 -0.96 -36.61 -17.74
CA PRO A 104 0.04 -35.98 -18.62
C PRO A 104 -0.53 -35.26 -19.85
N SER A 105 -1.75 -35.62 -20.29
CA SER A 105 -2.41 -35.04 -21.46
C SER A 105 -3.07 -33.68 -21.20
N VAL A 106 -3.12 -33.25 -19.95
CA VAL A 106 -3.80 -32.02 -19.51
C VAL A 106 -2.85 -30.83 -19.55
N THR A 107 -3.34 -29.72 -20.11
CA THR A 107 -2.66 -28.42 -20.11
C THR A 107 -3.40 -27.42 -19.24
N LEU A 108 -2.65 -26.43 -18.76
CA LEU A 108 -3.16 -25.31 -17.98
C LEU A 108 -3.18 -24.05 -18.84
N GLN A 109 -4.30 -23.32 -18.79
CA GLN A 109 -4.42 -21.94 -19.26
C GLN A 109 -4.86 -21.05 -18.09
N ALA A 110 -4.13 -19.96 -17.86
CA ALA A 110 -4.45 -18.99 -16.82
C ALA A 110 -4.91 -17.67 -17.45
N SER A 111 -6.04 -17.11 -16.98
CA SER A 111 -6.56 -15.83 -17.47
C SER A 111 -7.19 -15.02 -16.34
N LYS A 112 -6.86 -13.73 -16.25
CA LYS A 112 -7.53 -12.80 -15.33
C LYS A 112 -8.91 -12.42 -15.88
N THR A 113 -9.85 -12.11 -14.99
CA THR A 113 -11.09 -11.43 -15.37
C THR A 113 -10.80 -10.00 -15.82
N SER A 114 -11.74 -9.35 -16.51
CA SER A 114 -11.57 -7.99 -17.02
C SER A 114 -11.33 -6.94 -15.93
N ASP A 115 -11.81 -7.21 -14.71
CA ASP A 115 -11.63 -6.37 -13.52
C ASP A 115 -10.44 -6.80 -12.65
N ALA A 116 -9.70 -7.85 -13.04
CA ALA A 116 -8.59 -8.47 -12.32
C ALA A 116 -8.90 -8.98 -10.89
N TYR A 117 -10.15 -8.97 -10.42
CA TYR A 117 -10.55 -9.56 -9.14
C TYR A 117 -10.72 -11.09 -9.20
N GLY A 118 -10.68 -11.66 -10.40
CA GLY A 118 -10.77 -13.10 -10.61
C GLY A 118 -9.60 -13.63 -11.42
N LEU A 119 -9.19 -14.86 -11.12
CA LEU A 119 -8.24 -15.65 -11.89
C LEU A 119 -8.86 -16.99 -12.24
N ARG A 120 -8.99 -17.26 -13.54
CA ARG A 120 -9.43 -18.56 -14.05
C ARG A 120 -8.21 -19.40 -14.40
N LEU A 121 -8.12 -20.58 -13.79
CA LEU A 121 -7.18 -21.63 -14.14
C LEU A 121 -7.98 -22.74 -14.84
N ARG A 122 -7.76 -22.88 -16.14
CA ARG A 122 -8.44 -23.86 -16.99
C ARG A 122 -7.54 -25.05 -17.25
N PHE A 123 -8.04 -26.23 -16.92
CA PHE A 123 -7.40 -27.51 -17.16
C PHE A 123 -8.19 -28.26 -18.22
N ALA A 124 -7.57 -28.55 -19.35
CA ALA A 124 -8.20 -29.26 -20.46
C ALA A 124 -7.19 -30.17 -21.15
N THR A 125 -7.67 -31.22 -21.82
CA THR A 125 -6.80 -32.04 -22.66
C THR A 125 -6.24 -31.22 -23.79
N THR A 126 -4.97 -31.42 -24.10
CA THR A 126 -4.33 -30.88 -25.30
C THR A 126 -5.05 -31.43 -26.53
N SER A 127 -5.99 -30.65 -27.07
CA SER A 127 -6.33 -30.76 -28.48
C SER A 127 -5.33 -29.86 -29.21
N LEU A 128 -4.72 -30.37 -30.28
CA LEU A 128 -3.90 -29.55 -31.18
C LEU A 128 -4.71 -28.27 -31.50
N PRO A 129 -4.21 -27.07 -31.12
CA PRO A 129 -5.03 -25.88 -31.18
C PRO A 129 -5.23 -25.45 -32.63
N THR A 130 -6.48 -25.40 -33.09
CA THR A 130 -6.89 -24.33 -34.00
C THR A 130 -6.67 -23.03 -33.25
N ALA A 131 -5.82 -22.19 -33.84
CA ALA A 131 -5.33 -20.94 -33.30
C ALA A 131 -6.44 -20.06 -32.70
N ASN A 132 -6.18 -19.55 -31.49
CA ASN A 132 -6.63 -18.23 -31.08
C ASN A 132 -5.53 -17.62 -30.19
N THR A 133 -4.57 -17.03 -30.91
CA THR A 133 -3.94 -15.73 -30.69
C THR A 133 -3.71 -15.30 -29.23
N GLN A 134 -2.52 -15.63 -28.74
CA GLN A 134 -1.76 -14.69 -27.93
C GLN A 134 -1.22 -13.61 -28.87
N GLU A 135 -1.71 -12.38 -28.77
CA GLU A 135 -1.13 -11.24 -29.46
C GLU A 135 0.26 -10.96 -28.91
N THR A 136 1.28 -11.35 -29.67
CA THR A 136 2.63 -10.77 -29.58
C THR A 136 2.89 -10.05 -30.90
N LYS A 137 3.03 -8.73 -30.80
CA LYS A 137 3.47 -7.85 -31.89
C LYS A 137 4.93 -8.15 -32.22
N GLU A 138 5.22 -8.44 -33.49
CA GLU A 138 6.48 -8.07 -34.14
C GLU A 138 6.20 -7.55 -35.57
N VAL A 139 7.10 -6.70 -36.03
CA VAL A 139 6.92 -5.61 -37.00
C VAL A 139 7.12 -6.07 -38.44
N GLN A 140 6.19 -5.69 -39.33
CA GLN A 140 6.50 -5.35 -40.74
C GLN A 140 5.43 -4.39 -41.27
N ALA A 141 5.84 -3.19 -41.69
CA ALA A 141 5.02 -2.20 -42.39
C ALA A 141 5.14 -2.44 -43.92
N PRO A 142 4.20 -1.99 -44.78
CA PRO A 142 3.87 -0.56 -44.93
C PRO A 142 2.38 -0.17 -45.11
N SER A 143 2.18 1.15 -44.97
CA SER A 143 1.09 2.04 -45.46
C SER A 143 -0.27 2.13 -44.74
N LEU A 144 -0.32 3.13 -43.83
CA LEU A 144 -1.28 4.25 -43.71
C LEU A 144 -2.80 3.99 -43.93
N ASN A 145 -3.58 3.93 -42.84
CA ASN A 145 -4.49 5.01 -42.46
C ASN A 145 -5.31 4.72 -41.18
N SER A 146 -5.44 5.77 -40.37
CA SER A 146 -6.43 6.04 -39.31
C SER A 146 -6.51 5.12 -38.10
N LEU A 147 -5.99 5.65 -36.98
CA LEU A 147 -6.20 5.19 -35.62
C LEU A 147 -7.68 5.23 -35.22
N PRO A 148 -8.10 4.30 -34.34
CA PRO A 148 -8.86 4.65 -33.15
C PRO A 148 -7.97 4.41 -31.93
N THR A 149 -7.39 5.49 -31.39
CA THR A 149 -6.80 5.46 -30.04
C THR A 149 -7.93 5.23 -29.04
N LYS A 150 -7.81 4.17 -28.25
CA LYS A 150 -8.59 4.02 -27.03
C LYS A 150 -8.16 5.14 -26.07
N LYS A 151 -8.99 6.17 -25.94
CA LYS A 151 -9.11 6.97 -24.72
C LYS A 151 -9.53 5.99 -23.64
N ASP A 152 -8.81 5.94 -22.53
CA ASP A 152 -9.33 5.74 -21.17
C ASP A 152 -8.19 6.08 -20.21
N ASP A 153 -8.50 6.92 -19.21
CA ASP A 153 -7.60 7.43 -18.17
C ASP A 153 -7.12 6.31 -17.25
N ASP A 154 -6.19 5.46 -17.71
CA ASP A 154 -5.48 4.54 -16.83
C ASP A 154 -4.23 5.22 -16.26
N ILE A 155 -4.46 6.26 -15.46
CA ILE A 155 -3.40 6.73 -14.57
C ILE A 155 -3.22 5.62 -13.53
N SER A 156 -2.23 4.77 -13.78
CA SER A 156 -1.91 3.62 -12.96
C SER A 156 -1.77 4.02 -11.50
N ALA A 157 -2.25 3.18 -10.58
CA ALA A 157 -2.21 3.43 -9.13
C ALA A 157 -0.82 3.90 -8.63
N SER A 158 0.24 3.45 -9.28
CA SER A 158 1.63 3.89 -9.06
C SER A 158 1.85 5.40 -9.16
N TYR A 159 1.14 6.11 -10.04
CA TYR A 159 1.25 7.57 -10.16
C TYR A 159 0.71 8.29 -8.92
N TYR A 160 -0.45 7.86 -8.41
CA TYR A 160 -1.02 8.43 -7.20
C TYR A 160 -0.14 8.20 -5.97
N ILE A 161 0.53 7.05 -5.90
CA ILE A 161 1.53 6.72 -4.87
C ILE A 161 2.72 7.70 -4.92
N VAL A 162 3.25 8.01 -6.11
CA VAL A 162 4.35 8.98 -6.27
C VAL A 162 3.91 10.39 -5.84
N VAL A 163 2.71 10.81 -6.25
CA VAL A 163 2.16 12.13 -5.90
C VAL A 163 1.91 12.25 -4.39
N THR A 164 1.45 11.20 -3.73
CA THR A 164 1.24 11.22 -2.27
C THR A 164 2.57 11.30 -1.50
N ILE A 165 3.60 10.57 -1.92
CA ILE A 165 4.94 10.65 -1.31
C ILE A 165 5.51 12.07 -1.46
N LEU A 166 5.31 12.71 -2.62
CA LEU A 166 5.77 14.08 -2.88
C LEU A 166 5.09 15.09 -1.93
N ILE A 167 3.77 15.01 -1.79
CA ILE A 167 3.00 15.89 -0.90
C ILE A 167 3.43 15.69 0.55
N LEU A 168 3.61 14.45 0.98
CA LEU A 168 4.04 14.16 2.35
C LEU A 168 5.47 14.66 2.62
N GLY A 169 6.35 14.61 1.62
CA GLY A 169 7.67 15.21 1.65
C GLY A 169 7.61 16.72 1.87
N ILE A 170 6.72 17.42 1.15
CA ILE A 170 6.52 18.87 1.29
C ILE A 170 6.02 19.22 2.70
N ILE A 171 5.05 18.47 3.22
CA ILE A 171 4.52 18.70 4.58
C ILE A 171 5.60 18.47 5.64
N THR A 172 6.43 17.43 5.47
CA THR A 172 7.55 17.15 6.36
C THR A 172 8.57 18.29 6.34
N LEU A 173 8.92 18.79 5.15
CA LEU A 173 9.83 19.92 4.97
C LEU A 173 9.26 21.20 5.60
N PHE A 174 7.96 21.43 5.44
CA PHE A 174 7.26 22.54 6.06
C PHE A 174 7.24 22.43 7.60
N TYR A 175 7.07 21.23 8.14
CA TYR A 175 7.12 20.98 9.59
C TYR A 175 8.53 21.23 10.15
N ILE A 176 9.58 20.80 9.45
CA ILE A 176 10.98 21.08 9.83
C ILE A 176 11.25 22.59 9.76
N LYS A 177 10.84 23.27 8.68
CA LYS A 177 10.97 24.73 8.52
C LYS A 177 10.30 25.48 9.69
N LYS A 178 9.07 25.10 10.04
CA LYS A 178 8.34 25.69 11.16
C LYS A 178 9.07 25.50 12.49
N ARG A 179 9.70 24.35 12.72
CA ARG A 179 10.44 24.06 13.97
C ARG A 179 11.79 24.76 14.06
N VAL A 180 12.51 24.93 12.95
CA VAL A 180 13.80 25.63 12.91
C VAL A 180 13.59 27.15 13.05
N SER A 181 12.50 27.70 12.50
CA SER A 181 12.16 29.12 12.66
C SER A 181 11.73 29.50 14.09
N THR A 182 11.20 28.56 14.87
CA THR A 182 10.83 28.80 16.30
C THR A 182 12.00 28.66 17.28
N ASN A 183 13.17 28.19 16.83
CA ASN A 183 14.40 28.16 17.64
C ASN A 183 15.36 29.29 17.26
N THR A 184 14.78 30.43 16.89
CA THR A 184 15.48 31.71 16.83
C THR A 184 14.96 32.50 18.02
N GLN A 185 15.87 32.96 18.88
CA GLN A 185 15.68 33.78 20.09
C GLN A 185 15.44 32.99 21.41
N ASN A 186 16.46 32.43 22.07
CA ASN A 186 17.31 33.20 22.99
C ASN A 186 17.95 34.44 22.34
N ARG A 187 17.22 35.55 22.29
CA ARG A 187 17.86 36.87 22.25
C ARG A 187 17.45 37.57 23.53
N LYS A 188 18.47 37.87 24.32
CA LYS A 188 18.39 38.83 25.41
C LYS A 188 17.87 40.13 24.80
N GLU A 189 16.69 40.58 25.22
CA GLU A 189 16.22 41.92 24.87
C GLU A 189 17.06 42.95 25.64
N PRO A 190 17.59 44.01 24.99
CA PRO A 190 18.06 45.18 25.70
C PRO A 190 16.86 45.94 26.30
N PRO A 191 17.01 46.60 27.48
CA PRO A 191 15.89 47.25 28.15
C PRO A 191 15.33 48.40 27.28
N SER A 192 14.01 48.44 27.16
CA SER A 192 13.29 49.41 26.34
C SER A 192 13.36 50.82 26.96
N TRP A 193 13.80 51.78 26.15
CA TRP A 193 13.83 53.22 26.45
C TRP A 193 12.44 53.86 26.53
N LEU A 194 11.36 53.14 26.18
CA LEU A 194 10.02 53.71 26.05
C LEU A 194 9.19 53.79 27.35
N PHE A 195 9.75 53.41 28.50
CA PHE A 195 9.05 53.45 29.81
C PHE A 195 9.81 54.28 30.85
N LYS A 196 10.01 55.57 30.54
CA LYS A 196 10.45 56.57 31.50
C LYS A 196 9.49 57.76 31.41
N GLY A 197 8.67 57.91 32.44
CA GLY A 197 7.64 58.92 32.56
C GLY A 197 7.09 58.95 33.98
N ASP A 198 7.88 59.55 34.86
CA ASP A 198 7.53 60.49 35.93
C ASP A 198 6.53 60.06 37.01
N LYS A 199 7.13 59.70 38.16
CA LYS A 199 6.58 59.94 39.48
C LYS A 199 6.78 61.42 39.80
N GLU A 200 5.72 62.15 40.17
CA GLU A 200 5.85 63.22 41.16
C GLU A 200 4.53 63.55 41.88
N SER A 201 4.70 63.90 43.16
CA SER A 201 3.75 64.08 44.26
C SER A 201 2.98 65.42 44.18
N PRO A 202 2.02 65.71 45.08
CA PRO A 202 2.46 66.58 46.19
C PRO A 202 1.86 66.26 47.58
N ASN A 203 2.80 66.18 48.52
CA ASN A 203 2.85 66.65 49.91
C ASN A 203 1.62 67.30 50.55
N ASN A 204 1.30 66.84 51.78
CA ASN A 204 1.41 67.60 53.05
C ASN A 204 0.89 66.68 54.18
N GLU A 205 1.44 66.53 55.38
CA GLU A 205 2.55 67.13 56.13
C GLU A 205 2.74 66.23 57.38
N GLN A 206 3.97 66.02 57.84
CA GLN A 206 4.24 65.82 59.27
C GLN A 206 5.41 66.71 59.68
N ILE A 207 5.12 67.65 60.57
CA ILE A 207 6.12 68.39 61.35
C ILE A 207 6.05 67.82 62.77
N ILE A 208 7.20 67.40 63.29
CA ILE A 208 7.41 67.08 64.70
C ILE A 208 8.14 68.27 65.32
N GLU A 209 7.63 68.82 66.44
CA GLU A 209 8.44 69.20 67.62
C GLU A 209 7.57 69.69 68.79
N ASN A 210 7.78 69.06 69.95
CA ASN A 210 7.77 69.55 71.34
C ASN A 210 6.81 70.68 71.76
N PHE A 211 6.01 70.48 72.83
CA PHE A 211 6.33 70.99 74.18
C PHE A 211 5.26 70.62 75.22
N ASN A 212 5.74 70.42 76.44
CA ASN A 212 5.08 70.09 77.70
C ASN A 212 4.13 71.21 78.20
N LEU A 213 3.06 70.88 78.93
CA LEU A 213 2.77 71.32 80.32
C LEU A 213 1.28 71.18 80.75
N ASP A 214 1.19 70.67 81.97
CA ASP A 214 0.17 70.73 83.03
C ASP A 214 -0.72 72.00 83.15
N SER A 215 -1.74 71.91 84.01
CA SER A 215 -2.61 72.97 84.59
C SER A 215 -3.91 73.26 83.80
N LYS A 216 -5.13 73.23 84.35
CA LYS A 216 -5.64 73.31 85.72
C LYS A 216 -7.08 72.80 85.76
#